data_AF-X1FP98-F1
#
_entry.id   AF-X1FP98-F1
#
_cell.length_a   1.000
_cell.length_b   1.000
_cell.length_c   1.000
_cell.angle_alpha   90.00
_cell.angle_beta   90.00
_cell.angle_gamma   90.00
#
_symmetry.space_group_name_H-M   'P 1'
#
loop_
_entity.id
_entity.type
_entity.pdbx_description
1 polymer ?
#
loop_
_entity_poly.entity_id
_entity_poly.type
_entity_poly.pdbx_seq_one_letter_code
_entity_poly.pdbx_strand_id
1 'polypeptide(L)'
;ISTPGLIASAVFVFLTSMDEFTGTFFVGLPFVTTLPMTLYSASGSNIQFASVIAILLLIPSILFMVVIQKFLKAEHLGGMGG
;
A
#
# COMPACT_ATOMS: atom_id res chain seq x y z
N ILE A 1 -12.79 -22.99 -1.61
CA ILE A 1 -12.36 -21.61 -1.29
C ILE A 1 -11.31 -21.23 -2.32
N SER A 2 -11.50 -20.14 -3.07
CA SER A 2 -10.51 -19.67 -4.02
C SER A 2 -9.38 -18.97 -3.26
N THR A 3 -8.42 -19.75 -2.77
CA THR A 3 -7.24 -19.29 -2.02
C THR A 3 -6.51 -18.10 -2.67
N PRO A 4 -6.38 -18.02 -4.01
CA PRO A 4 -5.68 -16.89 -4.65
C PRO A 4 -6.43 -15.56 -4.53
N GLY A 5 -7.77 -15.58 -4.65
CA GLY A 5 -8.60 -14.40 -4.47
C GLY A 5 -8.54 -13.83 -3.06
N LEU A 6 -8.43 -14.70 -2.04
CA LEU A 6 -8.27 -14.29 -0.65
C LEU A 6 -6.90 -13.64 -0.41
N ILE A 7 -5.83 -14.19 -1.00
CA ILE A 7 -4.49 -13.61 -0.89
C ILE A 7 -4.46 -12.24 -1.60
N ALA A 8 -5.06 -12.12 -2.79
CA ALA A 8 -5.12 -10.86 -3.52
C ALA A 8 -5.86 -9.77 -2.74
N SER A 9 -7.02 -10.09 -2.14
CA SER A 9 -7.77 -9.13 -1.33
C SER A 9 -7.06 -8.74 -0.03
N ALA A 10 -6.39 -9.69 0.64
CA ALA A 10 -5.62 -9.39 1.85
C ALA A 10 -4.46 -8.44 1.58
N VAL A 11 -3.70 -8.66 0.49
CA VAL A 11 -2.60 -7.76 0.13
C VAL A 11 -3.13 -6.40 -0.33
N PHE A 12 -4.24 -6.36 -1.08
CA PHE A 12 -4.85 -5.09 -1.49
C PHE A 12 -5.30 -4.25 -0.28
N VAL A 13 -6.04 -4.87 0.66
CA VAL A 13 -6.49 -4.20 1.89
C VAL A 13 -5.30 -3.74 2.74
N PHE A 14 -4.25 -4.56 2.84
CA PHE A 14 -3.01 -4.18 3.52
C PHE A 14 -2.38 -2.92 2.90
N LEU A 15 -2.24 -2.87 1.57
CA LEU A 15 -1.71 -1.71 0.87
C LEU A 15 -2.57 -0.47 1.09
N THR A 16 -3.89 -0.58 0.93
CA THR A 16 -4.81 0.53 1.21
C THR A 16 -4.68 1.04 2.64
N SER A 17 -4.45 0.15 3.62
CA SER A 17 -4.25 0.55 5.01
C SER A 17 -2.93 1.29 5.27
N MET A 18 -1.87 0.97 4.52
CA MET A 18 -0.58 1.67 4.64
C MET A 18 -0.65 3.11 4.15
N ASP A 19 -1.44 3.35 3.10
CA ASP A 19 -1.63 4.66 2.49
C ASP A 19 -2.79 5.46 3.12
N GLU A 20 -3.42 4.95 4.17
CA GLU A 20 -4.56 5.57 4.84
C GLU A 20 -4.15 6.85 5.60
N PHE A 21 -4.40 7.98 4.95
CA PHE A 21 -4.16 9.30 5.51
C PHE A 21 -5.39 9.89 6.20
N THR A 22 -6.58 9.76 5.60
CA THR A 22 -7.78 10.48 6.03
C THR A 22 -8.19 10.12 7.45
N GLY A 23 -8.28 8.83 7.77
CA GLY A 23 -8.65 8.39 9.12
C GLY A 23 -7.66 8.82 10.19
N THR A 24 -6.36 8.72 9.88
CA THR A 24 -5.30 9.08 10.85
C THR A 24 -5.18 10.60 11.03
N PHE A 25 -5.41 11.37 9.97
CA PHE A 25 -5.39 12.84 10.02
C PHE A 25 -6.57 13.44 10.79
N PHE A 26 -7.81 12.99 10.51
CA PHE A 26 -8.98 13.58 11.14
C PHE A 26 -9.31 13.01 12.53
N VAL A 27 -9.00 11.73 12.76
CA VAL A 27 -9.42 11.03 13.99
C VAL A 27 -8.23 10.62 14.85
N GLY A 28 -7.06 10.39 14.24
CA GLY A 28 -5.87 9.90 14.93
C GLY A 28 -5.05 10.97 15.63
N LEU A 29 -5.09 12.23 15.17
CA LEU A 29 -4.30 13.31 15.77
C LEU A 29 -4.83 13.73 17.15
N PRO A 30 -3.94 14.12 18.08
CA PRO A 30 -2.48 14.13 17.98
C PRO A 30 -1.82 12.78 18.35
N PHE A 31 -2.59 11.74 18.68
CA PHE A 31 -2.10 10.55 19.38
C PHE A 31 -1.48 9.49 18.46
N VAL A 32 -1.94 9.41 17.22
CA VAL A 32 -1.46 8.43 16.24
C VAL A 32 -0.82 9.19 15.10
N THR A 33 0.43 8.86 14.78
CA THR A 33 1.16 9.44 13.65
C THR A 33 1.68 8.34 12.75
N THR A 34 1.32 8.41 11.47
CA THR A 34 1.70 7.43 10.45
C THR A 34 2.62 8.06 9.42
N LEU A 35 3.30 7.22 8.62
CA LEU A 35 4.20 7.67 7.56
C LEU A 35 3.53 8.62 6.56
N PRO A 36 2.29 8.38 6.07
CA PRO A 36 1.60 9.35 5.20
C PRO A 36 1.41 10.71 5.85
N MET A 37 1.10 10.75 7.16
CA MET A 37 0.99 12.02 7.89
C MET A 37 2.33 12.72 8.03
N THR A 38 3.40 11.98 8.35
CA THR A 38 4.74 12.55 8.43
C THR A 38 5.21 13.10 7.08
N LEU A 39 4.90 12.40 5.98
CA LEU A 39 5.15 12.88 4.62
C LEU A 39 4.39 14.18 4.35
N TYR A 40 3.10 14.24 4.69
CA TYR A 40 2.28 15.45 4.52
C TYR A 40 2.86 16.63 5.31
N SER A 41 3.18 16.44 6.59
CA SER A 41 3.75 17.49 7.44
C SER A 41 5.13 17.96 6.94
N ALA A 42 5.96 17.04 6.45
CA ALA A 42 7.29 17.37 5.93
C ALA A 42 7.24 18.05 4.54
N SER A 43 6.23 17.78 3.73
CA SER A 43 6.16 18.29 2.35
C SER A 43 6.11 19.82 2.27
N GLY A 44 5.62 20.50 3.31
CA GLY A 44 5.58 21.97 3.37
C GLY A 44 6.86 22.62 3.90
N SER A 45 7.82 21.87 4.43
CA SER A 45 8.99 22.43 5.14
C SER A 45 10.32 21.78 4.76
N ASN A 46 10.34 20.46 4.58
CA ASN A 46 11.54 19.68 4.29
C ASN A 46 11.25 18.62 3.22
N ILE A 47 11.36 19.04 1.96
CA ILE A 47 11.08 18.20 0.79
C ILE A 47 12.05 17.01 0.70
N GLN A 48 13.30 17.16 1.15
CA GLN A 48 14.24 16.03 1.17
C GLN A 48 13.76 14.93 2.12
N PHE A 49 13.32 15.30 3.32
CA PHE A 49 12.78 14.35 4.30
C PHE A 49 11.46 13.72 3.80
N ALA A 50 10.56 14.53 3.22
CA ALA A 50 9.32 14.03 2.61
C ALA A 50 9.59 13.00 1.49
N SER A 51 10.62 13.25 0.67
CA SER A 51 11.01 12.37 -0.44
C SER A 51 11.51 11.00 0.04
N VAL A 52 12.24 10.95 1.16
CA VAL A 52 12.66 9.67 1.77
C VAL A 52 11.45 8.86 2.23
N ILE A 53 10.48 9.51 2.87
CA ILE A 53 9.24 8.84 3.32
C ILE A 53 8.42 8.37 2.12
N ALA A 54 8.34 9.16 1.06
CA ALA A 54 7.64 8.78 -0.17
C ALA A 54 8.22 7.51 -0.77
N ILE A 55 9.55 7.41 -0.85
CA ILE A 55 10.23 6.21 -1.36
C ILE A 55 10.01 5.02 -0.42
N LEU A 56 10.06 5.23 0.90
CA LEU A 56 9.80 4.18 1.89
C LEU A 56 8.39 3.58 1.80
N LEU A 57 7.37 4.38 1.47
CA LEU A 57 6.01 3.91 1.21
C LEU A 57 5.89 3.25 -0.17
N LEU A 58 6.56 3.81 -1.17
CA LEU A 58 6.44 3.38 -2.57
C LEU A 58 7.11 2.01 -2.83
N ILE A 59 8.25 1.71 -2.19
CA ILE A 59 8.94 0.42 -2.31
C ILE A 59 8.03 -0.77 -1.95
N PRO A 60 7.43 -0.85 -0.75
CA PRO A 60 6.54 -1.96 -0.40
C PRO A 60 5.29 -1.96 -1.27
N SER A 61 4.68 -0.79 -1.57
CA SER A 61 3.48 -0.73 -2.41
C SER A 61 3.70 -1.31 -3.79
N ILE A 62 4.80 -0.96 -4.47
CA ILE A 62 5.15 -1.54 -5.77
C ILE A 62 5.49 -3.02 -5.65
N LEU A 63 6.27 -3.41 -4.63
CA LEU A 63 6.66 -4.80 -4.42
C LEU A 63 5.43 -5.71 -4.31
N PHE A 64 4.48 -5.37 -3.45
CA PHE A 64 3.25 -6.13 -3.26
C PHE A 64 2.36 -6.09 -4.50
N MET A 65 2.28 -4.96 -5.21
CA MET A 65 1.52 -4.85 -6.45
C MET A 65 2.06 -5.79 -7.54
N VAL A 66 3.39 -5.88 -7.69
CA VAL A 66 4.04 -6.81 -8.63
C VAL A 66 3.79 -8.26 -8.24
N VAL A 67 3.82 -8.57 -6.95
CA VAL A 67 3.50 -9.91 -6.42
C VAL A 67 2.07 -10.29 -6.78
N ILE A 68 1.07 -9.46 -6.46
CA ILE A 68 -0.33 -9.70 -6.81
C ILE A 68 -0.48 -9.90 -8.32
N GLN A 69 0.11 -9.03 -9.14
CA GLN A 69 0.02 -9.14 -10.60
C GLN A 69 0.54 -10.48 -11.13
N LYS A 70 1.64 -11.01 -10.56
CA LYS A 70 2.17 -12.32 -10.93
C LYS A 70 1.25 -13.45 -10.51
N PHE A 71 0.71 -13.41 -9.29
CA PHE A 71 -0.23 -14.43 -8.80
C PHE A 71 -1.54 -14.46 -9.60
N LEU A 72 -2.12 -13.30 -9.90
CA LEU A 72 -3.34 -13.20 -10.73
C LEU A 72 -3.10 -13.62 -12.19
N LYS A 73 -1.96 -13.25 -12.80
CA LYS A 73 -1.63 -13.69 -14.16
C LYS A 73 -1.42 -15.20 -14.27
N ALA A 74 -0.80 -15.82 -13.26
CA ALA A 74 -0.60 -17.27 -13.23
C ALA A 74 -1.95 -18.02 -13.24
N GLU A 75 -2.98 -17.49 -12.60
CA GLU A 75 -4.32 -18.08 -12.59
C GLU A 75 -5.06 -17.89 -13.92
N HIS A 76 -4.99 -16.72 -14.55
CA HIS A 76 -5.58 -16.50 -15.87
C HIS A 76 -4.98 -17.40 -16.97
N LEU A 77 -3.70 -17.76 -16.86
CA LEU A 77 -3.06 -18.72 -17.77
C LEU A 77 -3.46 -20.18 -17.49
N GLY A 78 -3.87 -20.51 -16.27
CA GLY A 78 -4.39 -21.85 -15.91
C GLY A 78 -5.84 -22.09 -16.32
N GLY A 79 -6.60 -21.03 -16.63
CA GLY A 79 -8.03 -21.11 -17.00
C GLY A 79 -8.31 -21.28 -18.50
N MET A 80 -7.32 -21.13 -19.39
CA MET A 80 -7.44 -21.35 -20.84
C MET A 80 -6.74 -22.65 -21.28
N GLY A 81 -6.98 -23.75 -20.56
CA GLY A 81 -6.33 -25.04 -20.81
C GLY A 81 -7.20 -26.26 -20.47
N GLY A 82 -8.52 -26.10 -20.45
CA GLY A 82 -9.49 -27.18 -20.25
C GLY A 82 -10.65 -27.07 -21.23
#